data_AF-A0A971IX44-F1
#
_entry.id   AF-A0A971IX44-F1
#
_cell.length_a   1.000
_cell.length_b   1.000
_cell.length_c   1.000
_cell.angle_alpha   90.00
_cell.angle_beta   90.00
_cell.angle_gamma   90.00
#
_symmetry.space_group_name_H-M   'P 1'
#
loop_
_entity.id
_entity.type
_entity.pdbx_description
1 polymer ?
#
loop_
_entity_poly.entity_id
_entity_poly.type
_entity_poly.pdbx_seq_one_letter_code
_entity_poly.pdbx_strand_id
1 'polypeptide(L)'
;MELEDLKKTWDKISSENEKRQLNQEDIDTLLKNRTLDITEKIGRNIRIGLIIILAWIGLWVAIEMRVTPKLEKIISEPTLSGNLVNWMTAIEGFTYLLIIVAIIVFWVNYNRIEKQNSTQINLKKKITLHIRTLNLYKTMFYIILIIILLNITVAFSTGFISGFNSQTVAQQLNISNISFFKWLIIGMSFLLTLGIVISIYYFLFHLFFNRLYGKYLKQLKNTLKEFDEVNSLQ
;
A
#
# COMPACT_ATOMS: atom_id res chain seq x y z
N MET A 1 -17.20 -17.51 3.55
CA MET A 1 -18.52 -17.66 4.17
C MET A 1 -19.47 -16.76 3.46
N GLU A 2 -20.40 -17.42 2.79
CA GLU A 2 -20.93 -17.14 1.48
C GLU A 2 -22.46 -17.05 1.57
N LEU A 3 -23.12 -16.71 0.46
CA LEU A 3 -24.57 -16.58 0.30
C LEU A 3 -25.42 -17.60 1.08
N GLU A 4 -24.92 -18.82 1.29
CA GLU A 4 -25.57 -19.89 2.04
C GLU A 4 -25.84 -19.57 3.50
N ASP A 5 -24.96 -18.84 4.19
CA ASP A 5 -25.19 -18.45 5.59
C ASP A 5 -26.28 -17.38 5.69
N LEU A 6 -26.36 -16.49 4.71
CA LEU A 6 -27.43 -15.50 4.58
C LEU A 6 -28.76 -16.16 4.25
N LYS A 7 -28.75 -17.14 3.33
CA LYS A 7 -29.95 -17.90 2.99
C LYS A 7 -30.41 -18.73 4.17
N LYS A 8 -29.51 -19.38 4.91
CA LYS A 8 -29.83 -20.09 6.16
C LYS A 8 -30.36 -19.17 7.25
N THR A 9 -29.77 -18.00 7.43
CA THR A 9 -30.21 -17.04 8.47
C THR A 9 -31.55 -16.42 8.08
N TRP A 10 -31.76 -16.13 6.79
CA TRP A 10 -33.02 -15.67 6.21
C TRP A 10 -34.12 -16.72 6.31
N ASP A 11 -33.84 -17.97 5.93
CA ASP A 11 -34.77 -19.09 6.02
C ASP A 11 -35.12 -19.40 7.48
N LYS A 12 -34.16 -19.28 8.40
CA LYS A 12 -34.39 -19.46 9.84
C LYS A 12 -35.27 -18.36 10.45
N ILE A 13 -35.03 -17.09 10.09
CA ILE A 13 -35.84 -15.95 10.56
C ILE A 13 -37.23 -15.96 9.92
N SER A 14 -37.32 -16.33 8.64
CA SER A 14 -38.57 -16.47 7.89
C SER A 14 -39.42 -17.63 8.39
N SER A 15 -38.81 -18.73 8.84
CA SER A 15 -39.52 -19.89 9.39
C SER A 15 -39.94 -19.71 10.85
N GLU A 16 -39.21 -18.93 11.65
CA GLU A 16 -39.62 -18.59 13.02
C GLU A 16 -40.73 -17.50 13.09
N ASN A 17 -40.91 -16.69 12.04
CA ASN A 17 -41.80 -15.51 12.07
C ASN A 17 -42.75 -15.39 10.87
N GLU A 18 -43.38 -16.47 10.41
CA GLU A 18 -44.36 -16.50 9.29
C GLU A 18 -45.56 -15.52 9.41
N LYS A 19 -45.70 -14.75 10.50
CA LYS A 19 -46.83 -13.83 10.71
C LYS A 19 -46.48 -12.36 10.94
N ARG A 20 -45.20 -11.95 10.88
CA ARG A 20 -44.84 -10.52 10.93
C ARG A 20 -44.26 -10.11 9.58
N GLN A 21 -44.94 -9.18 8.91
CA GLN A 21 -44.35 -8.44 7.80
C GLN A 21 -42.99 -7.90 8.26
N LEU A 22 -41.92 -8.25 7.55
CA LEU A 22 -40.56 -7.80 7.81
C LEU A 22 -40.57 -6.29 8.02
N ASN A 23 -40.36 -5.87 9.25
CA ASN A 23 -40.47 -4.47 9.61
C ASN A 23 -39.22 -3.75 9.06
N GLN A 24 -39.36 -2.52 8.58
CA GLN A 24 -38.25 -1.74 8.01
C GLN A 24 -37.06 -1.61 9.00
N GLU A 25 -37.37 -1.67 10.30
CA GLU A 25 -36.40 -1.72 11.40
C GLU A 25 -35.52 -2.98 11.37
N ASP A 26 -36.03 -4.15 10.98
CA ASP A 26 -35.25 -5.40 10.91
C ASP A 26 -34.24 -5.36 9.76
N ILE A 27 -34.67 -4.80 8.61
CA ILE A 27 -33.81 -4.59 7.42
C ILE A 27 -32.70 -3.58 7.74
N ASP A 28 -33.05 -2.47 8.38
CA ASP A 28 -32.07 -1.46 8.83
C ASP A 28 -31.07 -2.04 9.84
N THR A 29 -31.53 -2.90 10.74
CA THR A 29 -30.67 -3.52 11.75
C THR A 29 -29.69 -4.53 11.14
N LEU A 30 -30.14 -5.34 10.17
CA LEU A 30 -29.28 -6.27 9.43
C LEU A 30 -28.24 -5.53 8.58
N LEU A 31 -28.64 -4.48 7.87
CA LEU A 31 -27.73 -3.65 7.07
C LEU A 31 -26.73 -2.88 7.96
N LYS A 32 -27.17 -2.39 9.12
CA LYS A 32 -26.30 -1.76 10.12
C LYS A 32 -25.26 -2.72 10.65
N ASN A 33 -25.65 -3.93 11.01
CA ASN A 33 -24.72 -4.96 11.52
C ASN A 33 -23.69 -5.37 10.45
N ARG A 34 -24.12 -5.59 9.20
CA ARG A 34 -23.22 -5.89 8.07
C ARG A 34 -22.27 -4.73 7.76
N THR A 35 -22.77 -3.50 7.79
CA THR A 35 -21.97 -2.30 7.54
C THR A 35 -20.91 -2.11 8.63
N LEU A 36 -21.28 -2.31 9.90
CA LEU A 36 -20.36 -2.24 11.04
C LEU A 36 -19.29 -3.33 10.96
N ASP A 37 -19.67 -4.57 10.67
CA ASP A 37 -18.73 -5.69 10.54
C ASP A 37 -17.74 -5.47 9.37
N ILE A 38 -18.21 -5.01 8.21
CA ILE A 38 -17.33 -4.70 7.08
C ILE A 38 -16.42 -3.51 7.42
N THR A 39 -16.96 -2.48 8.05
CA THR A 39 -16.20 -1.30 8.51
C THR A 39 -15.08 -1.67 9.46
N GLU A 40 -15.37 -2.51 10.46
CA GLU A 40 -14.41 -2.95 11.47
C GLU A 40 -13.31 -3.80 10.84
N LYS A 41 -13.67 -4.70 9.92
CA LYS A 41 -12.71 -5.48 9.11
C LYS A 41 -11.79 -4.58 8.28
N ILE A 42 -12.34 -3.52 7.66
CA ILE A 42 -11.55 -2.54 6.90
C ILE A 42 -10.61 -1.76 7.83
N GLY A 43 -11.10 -1.31 8.99
CA GLY A 43 -10.29 -0.65 10.01
C GLY A 43 -9.13 -1.51 10.49
N ARG A 44 -9.36 -2.81 10.70
CA ARG A 44 -8.31 -3.77 11.04
C ARG A 44 -7.29 -3.94 9.91
N ASN A 45 -7.74 -4.05 8.66
CA ASN A 45 -6.84 -4.17 7.50
C ASN A 45 -5.97 -2.93 7.30
N ILE A 46 -6.52 -1.74 7.59
CA ILE A 46 -5.79 -0.48 7.61
C ILE A 46 -4.65 -0.53 8.63
N ARG A 47 -4.93 -0.96 9.88
CA ARG A 47 -3.91 -1.09 10.93
C ARG A 47 -2.82 -2.10 10.53
N ILE A 48 -3.21 -3.23 9.94
CA ILE A 48 -2.27 -4.24 9.41
C ILE A 48 -1.39 -3.62 8.31
N GLY A 49 -1.97 -2.84 7.40
CA GLY A 49 -1.22 -2.13 6.35
C GLY A 49 -0.16 -1.19 6.92
N LEU A 50 -0.50 -0.41 7.95
CA LEU A 50 0.45 0.45 8.65
C LEU A 50 1.59 -0.34 9.30
N ILE A 51 1.27 -1.44 10.00
CA ILE A 51 2.27 -2.31 10.63
C ILE A 51 3.24 -2.87 9.59
N ILE A 52 2.74 -3.25 8.41
CA ILE A 52 3.57 -3.79 7.34
C ILE A 52 4.49 -2.73 6.74
N ILE A 53 4.01 -1.49 6.55
CA ILE A 53 4.87 -0.39 6.10
C ILE A 53 5.95 -0.10 7.14
N LEU A 54 5.60 -0.05 8.43
CA LEU A 54 6.57 0.16 9.51
C LEU A 54 7.59 -0.98 9.59
N ALA A 55 7.15 -2.22 9.45
CA ALA A 55 8.04 -3.38 9.41
C ALA A 55 8.99 -3.33 8.21
N TRP A 56 8.51 -2.87 7.05
CA TRP A 56 9.34 -2.70 5.86
C TRP A 56 10.43 -1.63 6.05
N ILE A 57 10.08 -0.46 6.62
CA ILE A 57 11.06 0.58 6.96
C ILE A 57 12.07 0.05 7.98
N GLY A 58 11.58 -0.59 9.05
CA GLY A 58 12.44 -1.14 10.09
C GLY A 58 13.40 -2.21 9.57
N LEU A 59 12.95 -3.04 8.62
CA LEU A 59 13.78 -4.03 7.96
C LEU A 59 14.87 -3.37 7.10
N TRP A 60 14.55 -2.31 6.36
CA TRP A 60 15.55 -1.54 5.60
C TRP A 60 16.61 -0.90 6.49
N VAL A 61 16.20 -0.22 7.56
CA VAL A 61 17.13 0.36 8.54
C VAL A 61 18.00 -0.72 9.18
N ALA A 62 17.43 -1.89 9.50
CA ALA A 62 18.20 -3.00 10.06
C ALA A 62 19.24 -3.56 9.06
N ILE A 63 18.88 -3.65 7.78
CA ILE A 63 19.81 -4.04 6.71
C ILE A 63 20.93 -3.01 6.60
N GLU A 64 20.62 -1.72 6.53
CA GLU A 64 21.62 -0.65 6.48
C GLU A 64 22.60 -0.71 7.65
N MET A 65 22.11 -0.94 8.87
CA MET A 65 22.97 -0.98 10.06
C MET A 65 23.80 -2.26 10.19
N ARG A 66 23.36 -3.40 9.65
CA ARG A 66 23.98 -4.71 9.88
C ARG A 66 24.72 -5.28 8.68
N VAL A 67 24.20 -5.03 7.48
CA VAL A 67 24.64 -5.65 6.23
C VAL A 67 25.59 -4.72 5.48
N THR A 68 25.26 -3.44 5.36
CA THR A 68 26.10 -2.44 4.68
C THR A 68 27.52 -2.36 5.25
N PRO A 69 27.75 -2.29 6.59
CA PRO A 69 29.11 -2.19 7.13
C PRO A 69 29.94 -3.46 6.92
N LYS A 70 29.28 -4.61 6.73
CA LYS A 70 29.95 -5.87 6.41
C LYS A 70 30.32 -5.95 4.94
N LEU A 71 29.46 -5.43 4.06
CA LEU A 71 29.72 -5.32 2.63
C LEU A 71 30.88 -4.35 2.34
N GLU A 72 30.91 -3.19 2.99
CA GLU A 72 31.99 -2.21 2.84
C GLU A 72 33.36 -2.77 3.26
N LYS A 73 33.40 -3.66 4.27
CA LYS A 73 34.66 -4.33 4.67
C LYS A 73 35.15 -5.37 3.68
N ILE A 74 34.26 -5.91 2.85
CA ILE A 74 34.57 -6.92 1.83
C ILE A 74 34.92 -6.25 0.49
N ILE A 75 34.29 -5.11 0.20
CA ILE A 75 34.49 -4.32 -1.02
C ILE A 75 35.49 -3.22 -0.67
N SER A 76 36.77 -3.56 -0.66
CA SER A 76 37.89 -2.77 -0.13
C SER A 76 38.25 -1.48 -0.89
N GLU A 77 37.31 -0.74 -1.49
CA GLU A 77 37.56 0.60 -2.02
C GLU A 77 36.33 1.51 -1.88
N PRO A 78 36.46 2.69 -1.25
CA PRO A 78 35.41 3.70 -1.27
C PRO A 78 35.40 4.38 -2.64
N THR A 79 34.71 3.79 -3.62
CA THR A 79 34.65 4.29 -5.02
C THR A 79 33.61 5.38 -5.26
N LEU A 80 32.86 5.78 -4.23
CA LEU A 80 31.93 6.91 -4.31
C LEU A 80 32.61 8.20 -3.84
N SER A 81 32.51 9.25 -4.65
CA SER A 81 32.88 10.59 -4.21
C SER A 81 32.08 10.92 -2.94
N GLY A 82 32.74 11.46 -1.90
CA GLY A 82 32.08 11.74 -0.62
C GLY A 82 30.82 12.62 -0.75
N ASN A 83 30.75 13.43 -1.81
CA ASN A 83 29.56 14.22 -2.14
C ASN A 83 28.37 13.36 -2.58
N LEU A 84 28.56 12.33 -3.41
CA LEU A 84 27.46 11.45 -3.85
C LEU A 84 26.88 10.64 -2.69
N VAL A 85 27.73 10.16 -1.77
CA VAL A 85 27.29 9.46 -0.56
C VAL A 85 26.40 10.35 0.29
N ASN A 86 26.82 11.60 0.54
CA ASN A 86 26.05 12.55 1.34
C ASN A 86 24.70 12.90 0.72
N TRP A 87 24.63 13.10 -0.60
CA TRP A 87 23.36 13.34 -1.30
C TRP A 87 22.43 12.13 -1.25
N MET A 88 22.96 10.92 -1.35
CA MET A 88 22.18 9.69 -1.27
C MET A 88 21.56 9.53 0.12
N THR A 89 22.37 9.67 1.17
CA THR A 89 21.88 9.63 2.56
C THR A 89 20.85 10.73 2.84
N ALA A 90 21.01 11.91 2.25
CA ALA A 90 20.01 12.98 2.36
C ALA A 90 18.68 12.62 1.68
N ILE A 91 18.72 12.04 0.48
CA ILE A 91 17.51 11.59 -0.24
C ILE A 91 16.82 10.44 0.50
N GLU A 92 17.57 9.49 1.04
CA GLU A 92 17.05 8.40 1.86
C GLU A 92 16.37 8.93 3.12
N GLY A 93 17.06 9.80 3.88
CA GLY A 93 16.50 10.46 5.06
C GLY A 93 15.23 11.26 4.74
N PHE A 94 15.23 11.99 3.62
CA PHE A 94 14.05 12.72 3.16
C PHE A 94 12.90 11.79 2.78
N THR A 95 13.18 10.66 2.13
CA THR A 95 12.19 9.63 1.80
C THR A 95 11.56 9.05 3.06
N TYR A 96 12.38 8.67 4.05
CA TYR A 96 11.89 8.18 5.33
C TYR A 96 11.02 9.22 6.05
N LEU A 97 11.42 10.48 6.03
CA LEU A 97 10.62 11.58 6.58
C LEU A 97 9.27 11.72 5.87
N LEU A 98 9.23 11.67 4.54
CA LEU A 98 7.98 11.70 3.77
C LEU A 98 7.06 10.53 4.13
N ILE A 99 7.61 9.32 4.28
CA ILE A 99 6.83 8.15 4.65
C ILE A 99 6.27 8.31 6.08
N ILE A 100 7.07 8.78 7.03
CA ILE A 100 6.62 9.04 8.41
C ILE A 100 5.51 10.10 8.43
N VAL A 101 5.68 11.21 7.69
CA VAL A 101 4.65 12.25 7.57
C VAL A 101 3.37 11.67 6.97
N ALA A 102 3.47 10.85 5.93
CA ALA A 102 2.31 10.18 5.34
C ALA A 102 1.60 9.26 6.34
N ILE A 103 2.34 8.51 7.16
CA ILE A 103 1.80 7.66 8.24
C ILE A 103 1.10 8.50 9.31
N ILE A 104 1.69 9.63 9.72
CA ILE A 104 1.08 10.52 10.73
C ILE A 104 -0.22 11.12 10.18
N VAL A 105 -0.19 11.68 8.96
CA VAL A 105 -1.37 12.24 8.29
C VAL A 105 -2.46 11.18 8.17
N PHE A 106 -2.07 9.95 7.85
CA PHE A 106 -2.96 8.80 7.79
C PHE A 106 -3.61 8.50 9.15
N TRP A 107 -2.80 8.41 10.22
CA TRP A 107 -3.27 8.12 11.57
C TRP A 107 -4.22 9.19 12.11
N VAL A 108 -3.90 10.47 11.87
CA VAL A 108 -4.74 11.61 12.26
C VAL A 108 -6.08 11.57 11.54
N ASN A 109 -6.09 11.33 10.23
CA ASN A 109 -7.31 11.23 9.45
C ASN A 109 -8.16 10.03 9.87
N TYR A 110 -7.54 8.87 10.14
CA TYR A 110 -8.22 7.68 10.65
C TYR A 110 -8.94 7.96 11.97
N ASN A 111 -8.23 8.50 12.96
CA ASN A 111 -8.80 8.79 14.28
C ASN A 111 -9.91 9.85 14.22
N ARG A 112 -9.78 10.84 13.32
CA ARG A 112 -10.81 11.87 13.13
C ARG A 112 -12.11 11.27 12.60
N ILE A 113 -12.02 10.31 11.66
CA ILE A 113 -13.18 9.62 11.09
C ILE A 113 -13.80 8.65 12.10
N GLU A 114 -12.99 7.91 12.85
CA GLU A 114 -13.47 7.01 13.90
C GLU A 114 -14.25 7.77 14.99
N LYS A 115 -13.75 8.94 15.42
CA LYS A 115 -14.47 9.80 16.37
C LYS A 115 -15.82 10.30 15.84
N GLN A 116 -15.91 10.68 14.55
CA GLN A 116 -17.16 11.16 13.94
C GLN A 116 -18.22 10.05 13.75
N ASN A 117 -17.80 8.79 13.66
CA ASN A 117 -18.68 7.63 13.50
C ASN A 117 -19.40 7.17 14.78
N SER A 118 -19.03 7.73 15.94
CA SER A 118 -19.66 7.44 17.24
C SER A 118 -20.99 8.17 17.47
N THR A 119 -21.22 9.26 16.73
CA THR A 119 -22.47 10.03 16.76
C THR A 119 -23.57 9.33 15.93
N GLN A 120 -24.81 9.32 16.41
CA GLN A 120 -26.00 8.73 15.75
C GLN A 120 -26.31 9.39 14.40
N ILE A 121 -25.55 9.04 13.36
CA ILE A 121 -25.71 9.53 12.00
C ILE A 121 -26.43 8.48 11.16
N ASN A 122 -27.35 8.94 10.30
CA ASN A 122 -28.12 8.15 9.34
C ASN A 122 -27.23 7.17 8.53
N LEU A 123 -27.66 5.90 8.40
CA LEU A 123 -26.90 4.78 7.87
C LEU A 123 -26.28 5.07 6.50
N LYS A 124 -27.04 5.71 5.61
CA LYS A 124 -26.59 6.12 4.26
C LYS A 124 -25.35 7.01 4.33
N LYS A 125 -25.38 8.02 5.20
CA LYS A 125 -24.27 8.97 5.39
C LYS A 125 -23.05 8.27 6.01
N LYS A 126 -23.25 7.27 6.87
CA LYS A 126 -22.17 6.44 7.43
C LYS A 126 -21.49 5.60 6.34
N ILE A 127 -22.24 4.91 5.48
CA ILE A 127 -21.70 4.11 4.37
C ILE A 127 -20.91 5.01 3.39
N THR A 128 -21.46 6.15 2.98
CA THR A 128 -20.78 7.08 2.06
C THR A 128 -19.47 7.61 2.65
N LEU A 129 -19.45 7.93 3.95
CA LEU A 129 -18.25 8.40 4.63
C LEU A 129 -17.16 7.31 4.68
N HIS A 130 -17.55 6.04 4.85
CA HIS A 130 -16.62 4.91 4.80
C HIS A 130 -16.07 4.67 3.40
N ILE A 131 -16.89 4.74 2.35
CA ILE A 131 -16.43 4.65 0.95
C ILE A 131 -15.41 5.77 0.66
N ARG A 132 -15.72 7.01 1.06
CA ARG A 132 -14.81 8.15 0.89
C ARG A 132 -13.48 7.92 1.61
N THR A 133 -13.55 7.40 2.82
CA THR A 133 -12.40 7.06 3.65
C THR A 133 -11.52 5.98 3.00
N LEU A 134 -12.13 4.90 2.48
CA LEU A 134 -11.43 3.87 1.70
C LEU A 134 -10.75 4.41 0.44
N ASN A 135 -11.41 5.33 -0.28
CA ASN A 135 -10.81 5.95 -1.45
C ASN A 135 -9.63 6.84 -1.08
N LEU A 136 -9.72 7.60 0.03
CA LEU A 136 -8.58 8.36 0.55
C LEU A 136 -7.41 7.42 0.90
N TYR A 137 -7.69 6.28 1.52
CA TYR A 137 -6.66 5.28 1.81
C TYR A 137 -6.03 4.68 0.57
N LYS A 138 -6.84 4.37 -0.44
CA LYS A 138 -6.32 3.94 -1.73
C LYS A 138 -5.34 4.97 -2.28
N THR A 139 -5.74 6.24 -2.33
CA THR A 139 -4.88 7.32 -2.84
C THR A 139 -3.59 7.45 -2.04
N MET A 140 -3.66 7.47 -0.71
CA MET A 140 -2.47 7.56 0.15
C MET A 140 -1.52 6.38 -0.04
N PHE A 141 -2.06 5.16 -0.17
CA PHE A 141 -1.27 3.97 -0.42
C PHE A 141 -0.51 4.05 -1.75
N TYR A 142 -1.16 4.52 -2.82
CA TYR A 142 -0.49 4.74 -4.10
C TYR A 142 0.55 5.87 -4.05
N ILE A 143 0.32 6.93 -3.27
CA ILE A 143 1.32 7.98 -3.05
C ILE A 143 2.58 7.40 -2.38
N ILE A 144 2.41 6.60 -1.31
CA ILE A 144 3.53 5.92 -0.64
C ILE A 144 4.26 4.99 -1.61
N LEU A 145 3.52 4.23 -2.42
CA LEU A 145 4.10 3.36 -3.45
C LEU A 145 4.95 4.16 -4.45
N ILE A 146 4.46 5.31 -4.93
CA ILE A 146 5.22 6.18 -5.84
C ILE A 146 6.51 6.66 -5.18
N ILE A 147 6.46 7.08 -3.91
CA ILE A 147 7.64 7.53 -3.15
C ILE A 147 8.67 6.39 -3.03
N ILE A 148 8.21 5.17 -2.69
CA ILE A 148 9.07 3.99 -2.59
C ILE A 148 9.70 3.64 -3.94
N LEU A 149 8.92 3.64 -5.03
CA LEU A 149 9.43 3.35 -6.37
C LEU A 149 10.47 4.38 -6.83
N LEU A 150 10.25 5.66 -6.49
CA LEU A 150 11.20 6.72 -6.79
C LEU A 150 12.51 6.53 -6.02
N ASN A 151 12.41 6.18 -4.72
CA ASN A 151 13.57 5.87 -3.91
C ASN A 151 14.37 4.66 -4.45
N ILE A 152 13.68 3.56 -4.79
CA ILE A 152 14.29 2.39 -5.42
C ILE A 152 15.01 2.76 -6.72
N THR A 153 14.41 3.63 -7.53
CA THR A 153 15.02 4.07 -8.80
C THR A 153 16.32 4.85 -8.56
N VAL A 154 16.32 5.76 -7.58
CA VAL A 154 17.52 6.54 -7.21
C VAL A 154 18.60 5.62 -6.63
N ALA A 155 18.24 4.75 -5.69
CA ALA A 155 19.16 3.80 -5.06
C ALA A 155 19.77 2.84 -6.09
N PHE A 156 18.95 2.29 -6.98
CA PHE A 156 19.41 1.40 -8.06
C PHE A 156 20.35 2.11 -9.04
N SER A 157 20.00 3.34 -9.45
CA SER A 157 20.84 4.14 -10.35
C SER A 157 22.20 4.42 -9.72
N THR A 158 22.22 4.76 -8.44
CA THR A 158 23.46 5.04 -7.69
C THR A 158 24.31 3.78 -7.54
N GLY A 159 23.69 2.66 -7.15
CA GLY A 159 24.38 1.37 -7.06
C GLY A 159 24.95 0.91 -8.40
N PHE A 160 24.22 1.14 -9.50
CA PHE A 160 24.69 0.83 -10.84
C PHE A 160 25.92 1.67 -11.23
N ILE A 161 25.87 2.99 -11.04
CA ILE A 161 27.00 3.89 -11.33
C ILE A 161 28.22 3.51 -10.48
N SER A 162 28.02 3.26 -9.20
CA SER A 162 29.11 2.86 -8.29
C SER A 162 29.73 1.52 -8.70
N GLY A 163 28.90 0.52 -9.02
CA GLY A 163 29.37 -0.78 -9.48
C GLY A 163 30.12 -0.70 -10.81
N PHE A 164 29.60 0.11 -11.73
CA PHE A 164 30.23 0.37 -13.02
C PHE A 164 31.60 1.04 -12.85
N ASN A 165 31.69 2.10 -12.05
CA ASN A 165 32.95 2.79 -11.79
C ASN A 165 33.98 1.88 -11.09
N SER A 166 33.54 1.04 -10.17
CA SER A 166 34.43 0.10 -9.47
C SER A 166 35.04 -0.92 -10.43
N GLN A 167 34.25 -1.44 -11.38
CA GLN A 167 34.74 -2.39 -12.39
C GLN A 167 35.66 -1.73 -13.42
N THR A 168 35.38 -0.49 -13.85
CA THR A 168 36.24 0.21 -14.82
C THR A 168 37.58 0.57 -14.23
N VAL A 169 37.62 1.00 -12.96
CA VAL A 169 38.86 1.22 -12.21
C VAL A 169 39.65 -0.07 -12.03
N ALA A 170 38.99 -1.16 -11.57
CA ALA A 170 39.64 -2.45 -11.36
C ALA A 170 40.23 -3.07 -12.64
N GLN A 171 39.61 -2.83 -13.80
CA GLN A 171 40.06 -3.34 -15.09
C GLN A 171 40.96 -2.35 -15.86
N GLN A 172 41.30 -1.20 -15.27
CA GLN A 172 42.05 -0.11 -15.92
C GLN A 172 41.47 0.29 -17.29
N LEU A 173 40.16 0.15 -17.46
CA LEU A 173 39.49 0.45 -18.72
C LEU A 173 39.30 1.95 -18.85
N ASN A 174 39.89 2.53 -19.88
CA ASN A 174 39.65 3.92 -20.22
C ASN A 174 38.24 4.05 -20.83
N ILE A 175 37.35 4.77 -20.15
CA ILE A 175 35.92 4.89 -20.50
C ILE A 175 35.74 5.45 -21.93
N SER A 176 36.72 6.23 -22.40
CA SER A 176 36.78 6.78 -23.76
C SER A 176 36.88 5.71 -24.87
N ASN A 177 37.34 4.50 -24.55
CA ASN A 177 37.58 3.44 -25.53
C ASN A 177 36.41 2.44 -25.64
N ILE A 178 35.31 2.69 -24.92
CA ILE A 178 34.13 1.82 -24.96
C ILE A 178 33.35 2.11 -26.25
N SER A 179 33.24 1.11 -27.12
CA SER A 179 32.40 1.18 -28.32
C SER A 179 30.94 1.49 -28.00
N PHE A 180 30.28 2.27 -28.87
CA PHE A 180 28.86 2.62 -28.76
C PHE A 180 27.96 1.39 -28.52
N PHE A 181 28.22 0.27 -29.18
CA PHE A 181 27.43 -0.95 -29.00
C PHE A 181 27.52 -1.53 -27.58
N LYS A 182 28.67 -1.39 -26.91
CA LYS A 182 28.82 -1.83 -25.51
C LYS A 182 28.02 -0.93 -24.57
N TRP A 183 28.05 0.38 -24.79
CA TRP A 183 27.21 1.33 -24.04
C TRP A 183 25.72 1.03 -24.21
N LEU A 184 25.30 0.68 -25.41
CA LEU A 184 23.91 0.29 -25.69
C LEU A 184 23.50 -0.96 -24.91
N ILE A 185 24.35 -2.00 -24.87
CA ILE A 185 24.11 -3.23 -24.10
C ILE A 185 24.02 -2.95 -22.60
N ILE A 186 24.96 -2.14 -22.07
CA ILE A 186 24.98 -1.74 -20.65
C ILE A 186 23.71 -0.97 -20.29
N GLY A 187 23.31 0.00 -21.11
CA GLY A 187 22.08 0.76 -20.91
C GLY A 187 20.81 -0.11 -20.98
N MET A 188 20.75 -1.05 -21.92
CA MET A 188 19.62 -1.98 -22.03
C MET A 188 19.54 -2.92 -20.82
N SER A 189 20.67 -3.44 -20.35
CA SER A 189 20.74 -4.28 -19.15
C SER A 189 20.29 -3.53 -17.89
N PHE A 190 20.70 -2.27 -17.75
CA PHE A 190 20.24 -1.39 -16.68
C PHE A 190 18.72 -1.22 -16.69
N LEU A 191 18.15 -0.83 -17.83
CA LEU A 191 16.71 -0.60 -17.97
C LEU A 191 15.90 -1.87 -17.73
N LEU A 192 16.36 -3.01 -18.23
CA LEU A 192 15.69 -4.30 -18.06
C LEU A 192 15.67 -4.71 -16.59
N THR A 193 16.81 -4.60 -15.91
CA THR A 193 16.92 -4.95 -14.48
C THR A 193 16.08 -4.02 -13.61
N LEU A 194 16.15 -2.70 -13.85
CA LEU A 194 15.33 -1.71 -13.16
C LEU A 194 13.83 -1.97 -13.38
N GLY A 195 13.42 -2.26 -14.62
CA GLY A 195 12.04 -2.58 -14.97
C GLY A 195 11.52 -3.82 -14.26
N ILE A 196 12.35 -4.87 -14.14
CA ILE A 196 12.00 -6.08 -13.38
C ILE A 196 11.82 -5.75 -11.89
N VAL A 197 12.76 -5.00 -11.30
CA VAL A 197 12.67 -4.62 -9.87
C VAL A 197 11.39 -3.82 -9.61
N ILE A 198 11.13 -2.77 -10.40
CA ILE A 198 9.90 -1.96 -10.29
C ILE A 198 8.65 -2.83 -10.45
N SER A 199 8.65 -3.76 -11.41
CA SER A 199 7.51 -4.66 -11.66
C SER A 199 7.24 -5.58 -10.47
N ILE A 200 8.27 -6.13 -9.84
CA ILE A 200 8.14 -6.97 -8.65
C ILE A 200 7.53 -6.18 -7.49
N TYR A 201 8.05 -4.97 -7.22
CA TYR A 201 7.52 -4.11 -6.16
C TYR A 201 6.06 -3.71 -6.43
N TYR A 202 5.76 -3.27 -7.66
CA TYR A 202 4.40 -2.95 -8.05
C TYR A 202 3.45 -4.15 -7.88
N PHE A 203 3.87 -5.34 -8.32
CA PHE A 203 3.08 -6.55 -8.22
C PHE A 203 2.81 -6.96 -6.76
N LEU A 204 3.84 -6.94 -5.91
CA LEU A 204 3.70 -7.22 -4.48
C LEU A 204 2.72 -6.25 -3.81
N PHE A 205 2.85 -4.95 -4.08
CA PHE A 205 1.95 -3.94 -3.53
C PHE A 205 0.53 -4.06 -4.09
N HIS A 206 0.38 -4.38 -5.38
CA HIS A 206 -0.93 -4.60 -5.99
C HIS A 206 -1.64 -5.82 -5.41
N LEU A 207 -0.93 -6.94 -5.25
CA LEU A 207 -1.46 -8.14 -4.58
C LEU A 207 -1.90 -7.85 -3.16
N PHE A 208 -1.05 -7.16 -2.41
CA PHE A 208 -1.32 -6.77 -1.03
C PHE A 208 -2.57 -5.88 -0.95
N PHE A 209 -2.66 -4.85 -1.81
CA PHE A 209 -3.81 -3.95 -1.87
C PHE A 209 -5.09 -4.68 -2.26
N ASN A 210 -5.05 -5.53 -3.30
CA ASN A 210 -6.23 -6.27 -3.74
C ASN A 210 -6.73 -7.26 -2.69
N ARG A 211 -5.82 -7.91 -1.96
CA ARG A 211 -6.20 -8.79 -0.84
C ARG A 211 -6.82 -8.00 0.32
N LEU A 212 -6.25 -6.86 0.68
CA LEU A 212 -6.69 -6.09 1.85
C LEU A 212 -7.92 -5.22 1.60
N TYR A 213 -8.06 -4.61 0.43
CA TYR A 213 -9.05 -3.56 0.16
C TYR A 213 -10.00 -3.91 -0.98
N GLY A 214 -9.52 -4.62 -2.01
CA GLY A 214 -10.29 -4.85 -3.25
C GLY A 214 -11.62 -5.57 -3.02
N LYS A 215 -11.62 -6.64 -2.21
CA LYS A 215 -12.84 -7.41 -1.90
C LYS A 215 -13.86 -6.59 -1.10
N TYR A 216 -13.40 -5.87 -0.08
CA TYR A 216 -14.27 -5.10 0.81
C TYR A 216 -14.83 -3.85 0.14
N LEU A 217 -14.06 -3.19 -0.72
CA LEU A 217 -14.53 -2.03 -1.48
C LEU A 217 -15.62 -2.43 -2.48
N LYS A 218 -15.48 -3.60 -3.12
CA LYS A 218 -16.53 -4.16 -3.99
C LYS A 218 -17.79 -4.51 -3.19
N GLN A 219 -17.64 -5.13 -2.02
CA GLN A 219 -18.75 -5.43 -1.12
C GLN A 219 -19.48 -4.17 -0.63
N LEU A 220 -18.75 -3.13 -0.20
CA LEU A 220 -19.36 -1.87 0.26
C LEU A 220 -20.13 -1.15 -0.85
N LYS A 221 -19.60 -1.14 -2.08
CA LYS A 221 -20.29 -0.57 -3.25
C LYS A 221 -21.55 -1.35 -3.59
N ASN A 222 -21.50 -2.67 -3.51
CA ASN A 222 -22.68 -3.51 -3.75
C ASN A 222 -23.76 -3.28 -2.69
N THR A 223 -23.38 -3.18 -1.41
CA THR A 223 -24.34 -2.87 -0.33
C THR A 223 -24.95 -1.47 -0.45
N LEU A 224 -24.17 -0.47 -0.91
CA LEU A 224 -24.73 0.86 -1.21
C LEU A 224 -25.75 0.78 -2.36
N LYS A 225 -25.43 0.02 -3.42
CA LYS A 225 -26.31 -0.16 -4.57
C LYS A 225 -27.61 -0.89 -4.18
N GLU A 226 -27.51 -1.95 -3.38
CA GLU A 226 -28.66 -2.68 -2.82
C GLU A 226 -29.55 -1.73 -1.99
N PHE A 227 -28.95 -0.84 -1.19
CA PHE A 227 -29.69 0.15 -0.39
C PHE A 227 -30.38 1.23 -1.25
N ASP A 228 -29.74 1.69 -2.33
CA ASP A 228 -30.35 2.65 -3.26
C ASP A 228 -31.47 1.99 -4.08
N GLU A 229 -31.34 0.71 -4.46
CA GLU A 229 -32.38 -0.05 -5.16
C GLU A 229 -33.62 -0.25 -4.28
N VAL A 230 -33.45 -0.64 -3.01
CA VAL A 230 -34.58 -0.81 -2.06
C VAL A 230 -35.33 0.49 -1.79
N ASN A 231 -34.62 1.63 -1.67
CA ASN A 231 -35.26 2.93 -1.47
C ASN A 231 -35.88 3.53 -2.75
N SER A 232 -35.50 3.05 -3.94
CA SER A 232 -36.06 3.52 -5.22
C SER A 232 -37.35 2.80 -5.65
N LEU A 233 -37.69 1.70 -4.97
CA LEU A 233 -38.90 0.91 -5.19
C LEU A 233 -40.04 1.29 -4.24
N GLN A 234 -39.80 2.22 -3.31
CA GLN A 234 -40.82 2.89 -2.47
C GLN A 234 -41.16 4.26 -3.07
#